data_AF-A0A832W6Z2-F1
#
_entry.id   AF-A0A832W6Z2-F1
#
_cell.length_a   1.000
_cell.length_b   1.000
_cell.length_c   1.000
_cell.angle_alpha   90.00
_cell.angle_beta   90.00
_cell.angle_gamma   90.00
#
_symmetry.space_group_name_H-M   'P 1'
#
loop_
_entity.id
_entity.type
_entity.pdbx_description
1 polymer ?
#
loop_
_entity_poly.entity_id
_entity_poly.type
_entity_poly.pdbx_seq_one_letter_code
_entity_poly.pdbx_strand_id
1 'polypeptide(L)' 'MITLINRICDGLGFELIVSHDRVIIDPELGNIESLIIPKKGYGSVKTFGIEPITTIYLLILYSLSSFGSVEVWED' A
#
# COMPACT_ATOMS: atom_id res chain seq x y z
N MET A 1 -5.99 -6.46 -10.49
CA MET A 1 -5.26 -5.52 -9.62
C MET A 1 -5.27 -6.00 -8.17
N ILE A 2 -6.44 -6.14 -7.54
CA ILE A 2 -6.56 -6.67 -6.16
C ILE A 2 -5.89 -8.04 -6.01
N THR A 3 -6.03 -8.95 -6.99
CA THR A 3 -5.38 -10.27 -6.98
C THR A 3 -3.84 -10.21 -6.96
N LEU A 4 -3.24 -9.18 -7.57
CA LEU A 4 -1.80 -8.99 -7.55
C LEU A 4 -1.33 -8.48 -6.18
N ILE A 5 -2.03 -7.47 -5.64
CA ILE A 5 -1.74 -6.94 -4.30
C ILE A 5 -1.88 -8.05 -3.26
N ASN A 6 -2.95 -8.86 -3.33
CA ASN A 6 -3.14 -10.00 -2.42
C ASN A 6 -1.95 -10.95 -2.44
N ARG A 7 -1.49 -11.34 -3.62
CA ARG A 7 -0.33 -12.22 -3.77
C ARG A 7 0.95 -11.59 -3.22
N ILE A 8 1.15 -10.28 -3.39
CA ILE A 8 2.31 -9.56 -2.83
C ILE A 8 2.22 -9.55 -1.30
N CYS A 9 1.08 -9.16 -0.74
CA CYS A 9 0.84 -9.13 0.69
C CYS A 9 1.04 -10.51 1.33
N ASP A 10 0.44 -11.56 0.76
CA ASP A 10 0.60 -12.94 1.22
C ASP A 10 2.08 -13.36 1.24
N GLY A 11 2.85 -12.99 0.22
CA GLY A 11 4.27 -13.32 0.11
C GLY A 11 5.16 -12.54 1.09
N LEU A 12 4.71 -11.36 1.54
CA LEU A 12 5.42 -10.51 2.49
C LEU A 12 4.95 -10.73 3.94
N GLY A 13 3.88 -11.49 4.15
CA GLY A 13 3.24 -11.62 5.46
C GLY A 13 2.48 -10.36 5.89
N PHE A 14 2.00 -9.56 4.94
CA PHE A 14 1.22 -8.36 5.22
C PHE A 14 -0.27 -8.71 5.22
N GLU A 15 -1.04 -8.08 6.11
CA GLU A 15 -2.49 -8.16 6.08
C GLU A 15 -3.03 -7.25 4.97
N LEU A 16 -3.91 -7.80 4.12
CA LEU A 16 -4.64 -7.03 3.11
C LEU A 16 -6.12 -6.96 3.48
N ILE A 17 -6.61 -5.76 3.77
CA ILE A 17 -8.02 -5.51 4.07
C ILE A 17 -8.64 -4.76 2.90
N VAL A 18 -9.58 -5.39 2.21
CA VAL A 18 -10.31 -4.80 1.09
C VAL A 18 -11.72 -4.41 1.53
N SER A 19 -12.03 -3.12 1.42
CA SER A 19 -13.35 -2.55 1.68
C SER A 19 -13.96 -1.98 0.39
N HIS A 20 -15.22 -1.55 0.44
CA HIS A 20 -15.93 -1.01 -0.73
C HIS A 20 -15.26 0.23 -1.34
N ASP A 21 -14.64 1.06 -0.48
CA ASP A 21 -14.12 2.39 -0.80
C ASP A 21 -12.61 2.54 -0.64
N ARG A 22 -11.91 1.53 -0.09
CA ARG A 22 -10.47 1.56 0.18
C ARG A 22 -9.84 0.19 0.25
N VAL A 23 -8.54 0.15 0.05
CA VAL A 23 -7.63 -0.97 0.32
C VAL A 23 -6.70 -0.54 1.44
N ILE A 24 -6.48 -1.41 2.42
CA ILE A 24 -5.53 -1.20 3.53
C ILE A 24 -4.51 -2.33 3.49
N ILE A 25 -3.24 -1.98 3.59
CA ILE A 25 -2.12 -2.93 3.67
C ILE A 25 -1.43 -2.70 5.01
N ASP A 26 -1.47 -3.69 5.89
CA ASP A 26 -0.84 -3.65 7.21
C ASP A 26 0.39 -4.56 7.21
N PRO A 27 1.58 -4.09 7.61
CA PRO A 27 2.76 -4.93 7.65
C PRO A 27 2.81 -5.81 8.92
N GLU A 28 1.80 -5.71 9.79
CA GLU A 28 1.74 -6.32 11.14
C GLU A 28 2.93 -5.92 12.04
N LEU A 29 3.46 -4.72 11.82
CA LEU A 29 4.56 -4.15 12.59
C LEU A 29 4.00 -2.96 13.37
N GLY A 30 3.76 -3.15 14.67
CA GLY A 30 3.02 -2.19 15.52
C GLY A 30 3.62 -0.78 15.67
N ASN A 31 4.77 -0.51 15.05
CA ASN A 31 5.43 0.80 14.98
C ASN A 31 5.35 1.46 13.59
N ILE A 32 4.63 0.87 12.64
CA ILE A 32 4.53 1.36 11.25
C ILE A 32 3.05 1.49 10.88
N GLU A 33 2.68 2.65 10.33
CA GLU A 33 1.30 2.88 9.89
C GLU A 33 0.96 2.01 8.67
N SER A 34 -0.28 1.50 8.62
CA SER A 34 -0.80 0.75 7.48
C SER A 34 -0.93 1.69 6.26
N LEU A 35 -0.62 1.18 5.06
CA LEU A 35 -0.83 1.91 3.81
C LEU A 35 -2.32 1.90 3.44
N ILE A 36 -2.92 3.08 3.32
CA ILE A 36 -4.34 3.24 2.95
C ILE A 36 -4.44 3.79 1.53
N ILE A 37 -5.16 3.07 0.67
CA ILE A 37 -5.39 3.42 -0.73
C ILE A 37 -6.90 3.53 -0.96
N PRO A 38 -7.48 4.74 -0.91
CA PRO A 38 -8.85 5.01 -1.31
C PRO A 38 -9.07 4.67 -2.78
N LYS A 39 -10.25 4.15 -3.11
CA LYS A 39 -10.70 3.85 -4.47
C LYS A 39 -10.73 5.09 -5.39
N LYS A 40 -10.76 6.28 -4.81
CA LYS A 40 -10.65 7.56 -5.53
C LYS A 40 -9.23 7.83 -6.05
N GLY A 41 -8.25 6.97 -5.75
CA GLY A 41 -6.92 7.01 -6.36
C GLY A 41 -5.89 7.87 -5.64
N TYR A 42 -6.05 8.16 -4.35
CA TYR A 42 -5.09 8.97 -3.57
C TYR A 42 -4.50 8.16 -2.42
N GLY A 43 -3.35 7.51 -2.62
CA GLY A 43 -2.63 6.81 -1.56
C GLY A 43 -1.54 7.70 -0.99
N SER A 44 -1.49 7.86 0.34
CA SER A 44 -0.35 8.46 1.04
C SER A 44 -0.02 7.63 2.27
N VAL A 45 1.25 7.63 2.67
CA VAL A 45 1.69 6.87 3.83
C VAL A 45 2.76 7.60 4.61
N LYS A 46 2.72 7.46 5.93
CA LYS A 46 3.75 7.97 6.84
C LYS A 46 4.45 6.79 7.49
N THR A 47 5.43 6.26 6.82
CA THR A 47 6.30 5.19 7.35
C THR A 47 7.46 5.73 8.19
N PHE A 48 7.61 7.06 8.28
CA PHE A 48 8.72 7.74 8.96
C PHE A 48 10.12 7.28 8.49
N GLY A 49 10.24 6.81 7.25
CA GLY A 49 11.49 6.32 6.68
C GLY A 49 11.95 4.96 7.23
N ILE A 50 11.06 4.20 7.90
CA ILE A 50 11.38 2.86 8.39
C ILE A 50 11.44 1.90 7.20
N GLU A 51 12.65 1.42 6.90
CA GLU A 51 12.90 0.43 5.87
C GLU A 51 12.78 -1.00 6.41
N PRO A 52 12.37 -1.99 5.58
CA PRO A 52 12.09 -1.88 4.13
C PRO A 52 10.65 -1.45 3.80
N ILE A 53 9.81 -1.18 4.80
CA ILE A 53 8.37 -0.97 4.59
C ILE A 53 8.08 0.27 3.77
N THR A 54 8.83 1.35 4.01
CA THR A 54 8.77 2.57 3.18
C THR A 54 8.97 2.23 1.71
N THR A 55 10.07 1.57 1.36
CA THR A 55 10.36 1.17 -0.02
C THR A 55 9.31 0.23 -0.61
N ILE A 56 8.80 -0.73 0.17
CA ILE A 56 7.76 -1.66 -0.29
C ILE A 56 6.46 -0.92 -0.60
N TYR A 57 6.04 0.02 0.25
CA TYR A 57 4.84 0.82 0.01
C TYR A 57 4.97 1.71 -1.21
N LEU A 58 6.13 2.34 -1.41
CA LEU A 58 6.41 3.09 -2.63
C LEU A 58 6.31 2.19 -3.87
N LEU A 59 6.89 0.99 -3.83
CA LEU A 59 6.82 0.04 -4.94
C LEU A 59 5.36 -0.34 -5.27
N ILE A 60 4.53 -0.58 -4.26
CA ILE A 60 3.10 -0.89 -4.43
C ILE A 60 2.38 0.31 -5.05
N LEU A 61 2.59 1.52 -4.51
CA LEU A 61 1.98 2.75 -5.00
C LEU A 61 2.36 3.05 -6.45
N TYR A 62 3.65 2.98 -6.79
CA TYR A 62 4.13 3.16 -8.17
C TYR A 62 3.57 2.10 -9.12
N SER A 63 3.49 0.85 -8.68
CA SER A 63 2.86 -0.22 -9.46
C SER A 63 1.40 0.13 -9.77
N LEU A 64 0.64 0.60 -8.78
CA LEU A 64 -0.77 1.00 -8.97
C LEU A 64 -0.93 2.24 -9.84
N SER A 65 0.01 3.19 -9.73
CA SER A 65 0.03 4.37 -10.59
C SER A 65 0.28 4.03 -12.05
N SER A 66 1.14 3.05 -12.33
CA SER A 66 1.40 2.59 -13.71
C SER A 66 0.15 2.02 -14.41
N PHE A 67 -0.85 1.58 -13.64
CA PHE A 67 -2.15 1.12 -14.15
C PHE A 67 -3.22 2.24 -14.18
N GLY A 68 -2.83 3.50 -13.97
CA GLY A 68 -3.74 4.66 -13.97
C GLY A 68 -4.74 4.67 -12.83
N SER A 69 -4.46 3.95 -11.74
CA SER A 69 -5.42 3.69 -10.66
C SER A 69 -5.19 4.53 -9.40
N VAL A 70 -3.99 5.10 -9.25
CA VAL A 70 -3.59 5.93 -8.10
C VAL A 70 -2.60 7.01 -8.55
N GLU A 71 -2.76 8.25 -8.09
CA GLU A 71 -1.73 9.30 -8.15
C GLU A 71 -0.81 9.17 -6.93
N VAL A 72 0.50 9.14 -7.17
CA VAL A 72 1.51 9.01 -6.11
C VAL A 72 2.17 10.36 -5.91
N TRP A 73 2.20 10.81 -4.66
CA TRP A 73 2.88 12.02 -4.22
C TRP A 73 3.86 11.62 -3.13
N GLU A 74 5.14 11.94 -3.33
CA GLU A 74 6.17 11.83 -2.31
C GLU A 74 6.41 13.23 -1.74
N ASP A 75 6.23 13.40 -0.43
CA ASP A 75 6.67 14.60 0.30
C ASP A 75 8.16 14.47 0.67
#